data_AF-A0A0C2J5G8-F1
#
_entry.id   AF-A0A0C2J5G8-F1
#
_cell.length_a   1.000
_cell.length_b   1.000
_cell.length_c   1.000
_cell.angle_alpha   90.00
_cell.angle_beta   90.00
_cell.angle_gamma   90.00
#
_symmetry.space_group_name_H-M   'P 1'
#
loop_
_entity.id
_entity.type
_entity.pdbx_description
1 polymer ?
#
loop_
_entity_poly.entity_id
_entity_poly.type
_entity_poly.pdbx_seq_one_letter_code
_entity_poly.pdbx_strand_id
1 'polypeptide(L)'
;MKNYQLQFILWRGTPNIFLLNFQNTKKDKNPKHQILHISNDEGKLFFEWKQKYNGKRIYINKFVAIQNYLFCESSLTRKFFYFDKQLNLFVVNTYESMESIFPSSFNPSYIYKLVTNDETVNLKHI
;
A
#
# COMPACT_ATOMS: atom_id res chain seq x y z
N MET A 1 -2.46 9.30 -22.63
CA MET A 1 -2.75 8.62 -21.35
C MET A 1 -4.22 8.79 -20.90
N LYS A 2 -5.23 8.56 -21.76
CA LYS A 2 -6.65 8.85 -21.41
C LYS A 2 -7.35 7.80 -20.51
N ASN A 3 -6.66 6.71 -20.15
CA ASN A 3 -7.26 5.55 -19.49
C ASN A 3 -6.56 5.16 -18.18
N TYR A 4 -5.87 6.10 -17.52
CA TYR A 4 -5.14 5.82 -16.28
C TYR A 4 -5.49 6.84 -15.21
N GLN A 5 -5.67 6.37 -13.98
CA GLN A 5 -5.68 7.17 -12.78
C GLN A 5 -4.28 7.14 -12.17
N LEU A 6 -3.74 8.31 -11.87
CA LEU A 6 -2.47 8.46 -11.18
C LEU A 6 -2.73 8.63 -9.69
N GLN A 7 -2.10 7.78 -8.88
CA GLN A 7 -1.88 8.03 -7.46
C GLN A 7 -0.40 8.37 -7.28
N PHE A 8 -0.10 9.39 -6.47
CA PHE A 8 1.25 9.85 -6.24
C PHE A 8 1.52 9.97 -4.74
N ILE A 9 2.72 9.56 -4.34
CA ILE A 9 3.25 9.83 -3.00
C ILE A 9 4.63 10.44 -3.10
N LEU A 10 4.80 11.53 -2.36
CA LEU A 10 6.09 12.12 -2.07
C LEU A 10 6.51 11.70 -0.66
N TRP A 11 7.54 10.88 -0.59
CA TRP A 11 8.09 10.42 0.67
C TRP A 11 9.23 11.36 1.10
N ARG A 12 8.86 12.34 1.93
CA ARG A 12 9.80 13.30 2.55
C ARG A 12 10.33 12.70 3.84
N GLY A 13 11.60 12.26 3.82
CA GLY A 13 12.22 11.60 4.98
C GLY A 13 13.61 11.04 4.72
N THR A 14 13.90 10.60 3.47
CA THR A 14 15.21 10.28 2.83
C THR A 14 15.01 9.14 1.80
N PRO A 15 15.62 9.12 0.60
CA PRO A 15 16.12 10.18 -0.29
C PRO A 15 15.04 10.71 -1.25
N ASN A 16 14.09 11.52 -0.76
CA ASN A 16 13.04 12.16 -1.58
C ASN A 16 12.42 11.22 -2.62
N ILE A 17 11.84 10.12 -2.14
CA ILE A 17 11.30 9.09 -3.03
C ILE A 17 9.97 9.57 -3.62
N PHE A 18 9.90 9.59 -4.95
CA PHE A 18 8.66 9.81 -5.69
C PHE A 18 8.11 8.46 -6.12
N LEU A 19 6.89 8.14 -5.69
CA LEU A 19 6.18 6.95 -6.11
C LEU A 19 4.98 7.34 -6.96
N LEU A 20 5.00 6.92 -8.23
CA LEU A 20 3.90 7.09 -9.18
C LEU A 20 3.23 5.74 -9.40
N ASN A 21 1.92 5.68 -9.15
CA ASN A 21 1.11 4.50 -9.34
C ASN A 21 0.05 4.77 -10.42
N PHE A 22 0.23 4.15 -11.58
CA PHE A 22 -0.70 4.24 -12.70
C PHE A 22 -1.64 3.03 -12.69
N GLN A 23 -2.93 3.29 -12.51
CA GLN A 23 -3.98 2.27 -12.50
C GLN A 23 -4.90 2.46 -13.71
N ASN A 24 -5.13 1.41 -14.48
CA ASN A 24 -5.97 1.50 -15.68
C ASN A 24 -7.46 1.66 -15.30
N THR A 25 -8.13 2.66 -15.87
CA THR A 25 -9.52 3.01 -15.54
C THR A 25 -10.56 2.26 -16.37
N LYS A 26 -10.18 1.65 -17.51
CA LYS A 26 -11.13 1.02 -18.46
C LYS A 26 -11.25 -0.50 -18.32
N LYS A 27 -10.35 -1.16 -17.61
CA LYS A 27 -10.38 -2.61 -17.40
C LYS A 27 -10.68 -2.92 -15.93
N ASP A 28 -11.95 -3.18 -15.60
CA ASP A 28 -12.45 -3.79 -14.35
C ASP A 28 -11.49 -3.77 -13.17
N LYS A 29 -11.05 -2.57 -12.74
CA LYS A 29 -10.05 -2.32 -11.68
C LYS A 29 -8.98 -3.42 -11.58
N ASN A 30 -8.54 -4.02 -12.71
CA ASN A 30 -7.89 -5.31 -12.61
C ASN A 30 -6.49 -5.02 -12.09
N PRO A 31 -6.20 -5.45 -10.85
CA PRO A 31 -4.98 -5.08 -10.17
C PRO A 31 -3.72 -5.47 -10.97
N LYS A 32 -3.83 -6.46 -11.86
CA LYS A 32 -2.74 -6.96 -12.69
C LYS A 32 -2.20 -5.95 -13.70
N HIS A 33 -2.94 -4.87 -14.03
CA HIS A 33 -2.49 -3.83 -14.96
C HIS A 33 -1.89 -2.59 -14.29
N GLN A 34 -1.51 -2.69 -13.01
CA GLN A 34 -0.79 -1.64 -12.31
C GLN A 34 0.61 -1.43 -12.92
N ILE A 35 1.02 -0.17 -13.07
CA ILE A 35 2.40 0.21 -13.36
C ILE A 35 2.87 1.11 -12.23
N LEU A 36 3.94 0.70 -11.54
CA LEU A 36 4.57 1.47 -10.49
C LEU A 36 5.88 2.04 -11.02
N HIS A 37 6.06 3.34 -10.90
CA HIS A 37 7.33 4.00 -11.15
C HIS A 37 7.85 4.62 -9.87
N ILE A 38 9.16 4.52 -9.67
CA ILE A 38 9.84 5.09 -8.53
C ILE A 38 11.04 5.93 -8.97
N SER A 39 11.24 7.05 -8.31
CA SER A 39 12.45 7.85 -8.39
C SER A 39 13.03 8.01 -6.99
N ASN A 40 14.34 7.87 -6.87
CA ASN A 40 15.13 8.08 -5.66
C ASN A 40 16.17 9.22 -5.84
N ASP A 41 16.02 10.00 -6.89
CA ASP A 41 16.91 11.09 -7.32
C ASP A 41 16.14 12.39 -7.52
N GLU A 42 15.16 12.63 -6.66
CA GLU A 42 14.33 13.84 -6.63
C GLU A 42 13.44 14.02 -7.88
N GLY A 43 13.04 12.91 -8.51
CA GLY A 43 12.19 12.92 -9.68
C GLY A 43 12.94 13.09 -11.01
N LYS A 44 14.28 13.00 -11.02
CA LYS A 44 15.07 13.13 -12.26
C LYS A 44 14.95 11.89 -13.13
N LEU A 45 15.02 10.69 -12.54
CA LEU A 45 14.90 9.41 -13.24
C LEU A 45 13.84 8.54 -12.57
N PHE A 46 12.98 7.96 -13.40
CA PHE A 46 11.94 7.01 -12.96
C PHE A 46 12.23 5.62 -13.51
N PHE A 47 12.18 4.63 -12.62
CA PHE A 47 12.34 3.22 -12.95
C PHE A 47 11.06 2.47 -12.64
N GLU A 48 10.73 1.46 -13.44
CA GLU A 48 9.57 0.62 -13.16
C GLU A 48 9.86 -0.28 -11.95
N TRP A 49 9.04 -0.15 -10.90
CA TRP A 49 9.21 -0.86 -9.64
C TRP A 49 8.40 -2.17 -9.63
N LYS A 50 9.08 -3.30 -9.91
CA LYS A 50 8.46 -4.63 -10.02
C LYS A 50 8.70 -5.48 -8.77
N GLN A 51 7.98 -5.17 -7.69
CA GLN A 51 8.09 -5.95 -6.45
C GLN A 51 7.45 -7.33 -6.57
N LYS A 52 8.15 -8.33 -6.01
CA LYS A 52 7.70 -9.71 -5.92
C LYS A 52 7.81 -10.21 -4.48
N TYR A 53 6.85 -11.03 -4.07
CA TYR A 53 6.89 -11.78 -2.83
C TYR A 53 6.59 -13.24 -3.13
N ASN A 54 7.46 -14.15 -2.68
CA ASN A 54 7.41 -15.59 -3.01
C ASN A 54 7.27 -15.85 -4.52
N GLY A 55 8.05 -15.13 -5.33
CA GLY A 55 8.04 -15.24 -6.79
C GLY A 55 6.83 -14.61 -7.50
N LYS A 56 5.79 -14.18 -6.76
CA LYS A 56 4.57 -13.58 -7.30
C LYS A 56 4.63 -12.06 -7.25
N ARG A 57 4.15 -11.39 -8.30
CA ARG A 57 4.05 -9.93 -8.34
C ARG A 57 3.11 -9.44 -7.24
N ILE A 58 3.54 -8.42 -6.49
CA ILE A 58 2.72 -7.76 -5.48
C ILE A 58 1.89 -6.68 -6.18
N TYR A 59 0.60 -6.65 -5.89
CA TYR A 59 -0.29 -5.54 -6.26
C TYR A 59 -0.54 -4.66 -5.04
N ILE A 60 -0.38 -3.35 -5.17
CA ILE A 60 -0.51 -2.43 -4.04
C ILE A 60 -1.53 -1.35 -4.40
N ASN A 61 -2.62 -1.22 -3.66
CA ASN A 61 -3.65 -0.21 -3.93
C ASN A 61 -3.64 0.96 -2.95
N LYS A 62 -2.84 0.88 -1.89
CA LYS A 62 -2.66 1.97 -0.93
C LYS A 62 -1.21 2.02 -0.49
N PHE A 63 -0.70 3.23 -0.41
CA PHE A 63 0.65 3.54 0.00
C PHE A 63 0.57 4.62 1.09
N VAL A 64 1.41 4.53 2.11
CA VAL A 64 1.53 5.53 3.17
C VAL A 64 3.00 5.64 3.54
N ALA A 65 3.59 6.82 3.30
CA ALA A 65 4.93 7.13 3.75
C ALA A 65 4.91 7.52 5.24
N ILE A 66 5.74 6.87 6.06
CA ILE A 66 5.78 7.05 7.51
C ILE A 66 7.25 7.07 7.94
N GLN A 67 7.76 8.27 8.21
CA GLN A 67 9.16 8.50 8.58
C GLN A 67 10.14 7.86 7.58
N ASN A 68 10.84 6.79 7.98
CA ASN A 68 11.82 6.05 7.17
C ASN A 68 11.27 4.73 6.61
N TYR A 69 9.95 4.59 6.57
CA TYR A 69 9.28 3.42 6.01
C TYR A 69 8.17 3.79 5.04
N LEU A 70 7.96 2.91 4.07
CA LEU A 70 6.80 2.92 3.19
C LEU A 70 5.89 1.75 3.55
N PHE A 71 4.73 2.07 4.10
CA PHE A 71 3.64 1.12 4.27
C PHE A 71 2.90 0.97 2.94
N CYS A 72 2.67 -0.29 2.56
CA CYS A 72 1.94 -0.66 1.36
C CYS A 72 0.85 -1.66 1.73
N GLU A 73 -0.34 -1.50 1.18
CA GLU A 73 -1.44 -2.42 1.37
C GLU A 73 -1.93 -2.97 0.03
N SER A 74 -2.23 -4.27 0.02
CA SER A 74 -2.86 -5.01 -1.05
C SER A 74 -4.20 -5.55 -0.59
N SER A 75 -5.30 -4.83 -0.86
CA SER A 75 -6.64 -5.33 -0.51
C SER A 75 -7.04 -6.56 -1.30
N LEU A 76 -6.44 -6.79 -2.48
CA LEU A 76 -6.66 -8.01 -3.28
C LEU A 76 -6.16 -9.26 -2.55
N THR A 77 -4.98 -9.18 -1.94
CA THR A 77 -4.34 -10.33 -1.28
C THR A 77 -4.51 -10.30 0.23
N ARG A 78 -5.19 -9.27 0.75
CA ARG A 78 -5.30 -8.93 2.17
C ARG A 78 -3.95 -8.98 2.87
N LYS A 79 -2.95 -8.33 2.27
CA LYS A 79 -1.61 -8.24 2.81
C LYS A 79 -1.18 -6.80 2.97
N PHE A 80 -0.35 -6.55 3.95
CA PHE A 80 0.41 -5.32 4.04
C PHE A 80 1.90 -5.61 4.10
N PHE A 81 2.66 -4.61 3.67
CA PHE A 81 4.08 -4.69 3.46
C PHE A 81 4.72 -3.44 4.04
N TYR A 82 5.89 -3.59 4.65
CA TYR A 82 6.76 -2.45 4.93
C TYR A 82 8.03 -2.55 4.12
N PHE A 83 8.39 -1.42 3.53
CA PHE A 83 9.66 -1.21 2.85
C PHE A 83 10.49 -0.19 3.62
N ASP A 84 11.80 -0.42 3.71
CA ASP A 84 12.74 0.56 4.25
C ASP A 84 13.02 1.69 3.23
N LYS A 85 13.84 2.68 3.64
CA LYS A 85 14.24 3.81 2.78
C LYS A 85 15.04 3.42 1.54
N GLN A 86 15.56 2.20 1.48
CA GLN A 86 16.22 1.62 0.31
C GLN A 86 15.27 0.76 -0.52
N LEU A 87 13.98 0.75 -0.17
CA LEU A 87 12.92 -0.04 -0.81
C LEU A 87 13.10 -1.55 -0.66
N ASN A 88 13.81 -2.00 0.38
CA ASN A 88 13.88 -3.40 0.74
C ASN A 88 12.62 -3.80 1.50
N LEU A 89 12.02 -4.91 1.10
CA LEU A 89 10.87 -5.51 1.78
C LEU A 89 11.33 -6.20 3.07
N PHE A 90 10.78 -5.83 4.23
CA PHE A 90 11.17 -6.44 5.52
C PHE A 90 10.01 -6.95 6.38
N VAL A 91 8.77 -6.53 6.12
CA VAL A 91 7.57 -7.10 6.76
C VAL A 91 6.56 -7.48 5.70
N VAL A 92 5.97 -8.67 5.84
CA VAL A 92 4.80 -9.11 5.08
C VAL A 92 3.82 -9.79 6.02
N ASN A 93 2.67 -9.18 6.22
CA ASN A 93 1.62 -9.74 7.07
C ASN A 93 0.31 -9.83 6.30
N THR A 94 -0.51 -10.81 6.67
CA THR A 94 -1.86 -10.99 6.13
C THR A 94 -2.86 -10.50 7.17
N TYR A 95 -3.95 -9.88 6.75
CA TYR A 95 -5.07 -9.49 7.60
C TYR A 95 -6.36 -10.18 7.15
N GLU A 96 -7.36 -10.25 8.02
CA GLU A 96 -8.59 -11.00 7.74
C GLU A 96 -9.59 -10.19 6.88
N SER A 97 -10.66 -10.84 6.39
CA SER A 97 -11.65 -10.19 5.51
C SER A 97 -12.47 -9.10 6.20
N MET A 98 -12.71 -9.22 7.50
CA MET A 98 -13.52 -8.28 8.28
C MET A 98 -12.68 -7.19 8.95
N GLU A 99 -11.46 -6.99 8.45
CA GLU A 99 -10.47 -6.11 9.07
C GLU A 99 -10.12 -4.95 8.17
N SER A 100 -10.04 -3.77 8.77
CA SER A 100 -9.43 -2.59 8.18
C SER A 100 -8.16 -2.25 8.95
N ILE A 101 -7.06 -2.02 8.22
CA ILE A 101 -5.75 -1.72 8.79
C ILE A 101 -5.31 -0.28 8.49
N PHE A 102 -4.75 0.37 9.50
CA PHE A 102 -4.25 1.74 9.42
C PHE A 102 -2.89 1.80 10.08
N PRO A 103 -1.81 2.10 9.34
CA PRO A 103 -0.52 2.25 9.97
C PRO A 103 -0.51 3.52 10.83
N SER A 104 0.17 3.50 11.97
CA SER A 104 0.29 4.71 12.79
C SER A 104 1.16 5.74 12.08
N SER A 105 0.67 6.98 11.99
CA SER A 105 1.41 8.10 11.42
C SER A 105 2.58 8.57 12.29
N PHE A 106 2.58 8.20 13.58
CA PHE A 106 3.59 8.62 14.54
C PHE A 106 4.68 7.57 14.78
N ASN A 107 4.30 6.29 14.92
CA ASN A 107 5.25 5.21 15.17
C ASN A 107 5.01 4.04 14.20
N PRO A 108 5.91 3.80 13.25
CA PRO A 108 5.74 2.79 12.19
C PRO A 108 5.72 1.35 12.71
N SER A 109 6.09 1.11 13.98
CA SER A 109 5.98 -0.20 14.62
C SER A 109 4.54 -0.55 15.02
N TYR A 110 3.59 0.39 14.94
CA TYR A 110 2.19 0.17 15.33
C TYR A 110 1.24 0.25 14.15
N ILE A 111 0.25 -0.64 14.15
CA ILE A 111 -0.87 -0.66 13.21
C ILE A 111 -2.16 -0.71 14.01
N TYR A 112 -3.09 0.16 13.69
CA TYR A 112 -4.45 0.08 14.18
C TYR A 112 -5.25 -0.87 13.30
N LYS A 113 -6.05 -1.70 13.95
CA LYS A 113 -6.91 -2.68 13.31
C LYS A 113 -8.34 -2.44 13.79
N LEU A 114 -9.25 -2.21 12.84
CA LEU A 114 -10.68 -2.19 13.09
C LEU A 114 -11.25 -3.52 12.60
N VAL A 115 -11.96 -4.22 13.48
CA VAL A 115 -12.61 -5.50 13.17
C VAL A 115 -14.11 -5.30 13.27
N THR A 116 -14.82 -5.68 12.22
CA THR A 116 -16.28 -5.72 12.27
C THR A 116 -16.70 -7.07 12.83
N ASN A 117 -17.28 -7.08 14.03
CA ASN A 117 -17.89 -8.29 14.58
C ASN A 117 -19.35 -8.32 14.14
N ASP A 118 -19.78 -9.37 13.44
CA ASP A 118 -21.20 -9.67 13.16
C ASP A 118 -21.92 -10.17 14.42
N GLU A 119 -21.60 -9.62 15.59
CA GLU A 119 -22.46 -9.78 16.75
C GLU A 119 -23.73 -9.01 16.46
N THR A 120 -24.76 -9.75 16.02
CA THR A 120 -26.14 -9.29 16.04
C THR A 120 -26.37 -8.59 17.37
N VAL A 121 -26.52 -7.27 17.31
CA VAL A 121 -26.86 -6.46 18.48
C VAL A 121 -28.28 -6.86 18.88
N ASN A 122 -28.40 -7.91 19.70
CA ASN A 122 -29.60 -8.20 20.44
C ASN A 122 -29.74 -7.08 21.48
N LEU A 123 -30.40 -5.99 21.09
CA LEU A 123 -30.93 -5.00 22.02
C LEU A 123 -31.99 -5.70 22.87
N LYS A 124 -31.56 -6.39 23.93
CA LYS A 124 -32.45 -6.68 25.06
C LYS A 124 -32.64 -5.34 25.78
N HIS A 125 -33.81 -4.75 25.59
CA HIS A 125 -34.33 -3.71 26.46
C HIS A 125 -34.23 -4.20 27.93
N ILE A 126 -33.48 -3.46 28.74
CA ILE A 126 -33.59 -3.45 30.21
C ILE A 126 -34.37 -2.21 30.57
#